data_AF-A0A965V7R9-F1
#
_entry.id   AF-A0A965V7R9-F1
#
_cell.length_a   1.000
_cell.length_b   1.000
_cell.length_c   1.000
_cell.angle_alpha   90.00
_cell.angle_beta   90.00
_cell.angle_gamma   90.00
#
_symmetry.space_group_name_H-M   'P 1'
#
loop_
_entity.id
_entity.type
_entity.pdbx_description
1 polymer ?
#
loop_
_entity_poly.entity_id
_entity_poly.type
_entity_poly.pdbx_seq_one_letter_code
_entity_poly.pdbx_strand_id
1 'polypeptide(L)' 'MKIYNKIMSYFWLFSAITIFLIVTYMSFTEGFNKWAYYYVFVLTSLAVYFIKTWMMKRMDRHNEFLKEKKTIK' A
#
# COMPACT_ATOMS: atom_id res chain seq x y z
N MET A 1 2.29 -0.72 15.93
CA MET A 1 2.43 0.29 14.86
C MET A 1 1.68 1.56 15.24
N LYS A 2 2.34 2.73 15.17
CA LYS A 2 1.69 4.05 15.37
C LYS A 2 0.43 4.13 14.48
N ILE A 3 -0.70 4.52 15.05
CA ILE A 3 -2.02 4.61 14.38
C ILE A 3 -1.93 5.32 13.02
N TYR A 4 -1.11 6.37 12.93
CA TYR A 4 -0.82 7.10 11.70
C TYR A 4 -0.36 6.21 10.53
N ASN A 5 0.58 5.28 10.77
CA ASN A 5 1.08 4.41 9.70
C ASN A 5 0.05 3.36 9.29
N LYS A 6 -0.84 2.96 10.21
CA LYS A 6 -1.94 2.04 9.91
C LYS A 6 -2.97 2.71 8.99
N ILE A 7 -3.39 3.93 9.34
CA ILE A 7 -4.32 4.76 8.53
C ILE A 7 -3.74 5.00 7.14
N MET A 8 -2.47 5.39 7.08
CA MET A 8 -1.79 5.66 5.81
C MET A 8 -1.70 4.40 4.93
N SER A 9 -1.56 3.20 5.50
CA SER A 9 -1.61 1.97 4.69
C SER A 9 -3.02 1.72 4.14
N TYR A 10 -4.06 1.88 4.95
CA TYR A 10 -5.44 1.74 4.47
C TYR A 10 -5.81 2.76 3.41
N PHE A 11 -5.23 3.96 3.45
CA PHE A 11 -5.40 4.95 2.39
C PHE A 11 -4.93 4.41 1.03
N TRP A 12 -3.73 3.83 0.95
CA TRP A 12 -3.22 3.24 -0.30
C TRP A 12 -4.07 2.08 -0.81
N LEU A 13 -4.59 1.26 0.11
CA LEU A 13 -5.51 0.16 -0.24
C LEU A 13 -6.84 0.71 -0.79
N PHE A 14 -7.41 1.71 -0.14
CA PHE A 14 -8.64 2.37 -0.57
C PHE A 14 -8.48 3.08 -1.92
N SER A 15 -7.35 3.75 -2.14
CA SER A 15 -7.01 4.35 -3.44
C SER A 15 -6.90 3.29 -4.52
N ALA A 16 -6.23 2.16 -4.26
CA ALA A 16 -6.13 1.07 -5.23
C ALA A 16 -7.51 0.54 -5.64
N ILE A 17 -8.41 0.33 -4.68
CA ILE A 17 -9.79 -0.13 -4.95
C ILE A 17 -10.56 0.92 -5.76
N THR A 18 -10.47 2.19 -5.36
CA THR A 18 -11.16 3.30 -6.05
C THR A 18 -10.68 3.44 -7.50
N ILE A 19 -9.37 3.43 -7.73
CA ILE A 19 -8.79 3.51 -9.07
C ILE A 19 -9.21 2.29 -9.89
N PHE A 20 -9.20 1.09 -9.30
CA PHE A 20 -9.62 -0.13 -9.98
C PHE A 20 -11.08 -0.05 -10.46
N LEU A 21 -11.99 0.42 -9.61
CA LEU A 21 -13.40 0.59 -9.98
C LEU A 21 -13.58 1.61 -11.10
N ILE A 22 -12.92 2.77 -11.01
CA ILE A 22 -13.00 3.83 -12.03
C ILE A 22 -12.43 3.34 -13.36
N VAL A 23 -11.22 2.78 -13.38
CA VAL A 23 -10.58 2.29 -14.60
C VAL A 23 -11.39 1.16 -15.23
N THR A 24 -11.98 0.28 -14.42
CA THR A 24 -12.84 -0.80 -14.90
C THR A 24 -14.12 -0.24 -15.53
N TYR A 25 -14.79 0.70 -14.87
CA TYR A 25 -15.97 1.36 -15.42
C TYR A 25 -15.65 2.06 -16.75
N MET A 26 -14.57 2.83 -16.81
CA MET A 26 -14.13 3.54 -18.02
C MET A 26 -13.71 2.58 -19.14
N SER A 27 -13.14 1.43 -18.79
CA SER A 27 -12.78 0.40 -19.77
C SER A 27 -14.03 -0.22 -20.41
N PHE A 28 -15.12 -0.37 -19.66
CA PHE A 28 -16.40 -0.84 -20.19
C PHE A 28 -17.13 0.22 -21.03
N THR A 29 -17.04 1.50 -20.68
CA THR A 29 -17.75 2.58 -21.39
C THR A 29 -17.00 3.11 -22.62
N GLU A 30 -15.68 3.28 -22.53
CA GLU A 30 -14.86 3.91 -23.58
C GLU A 30 -13.90 2.94 -24.28
N GLY A 31 -13.84 1.70 -23.80
CA GLY A 31 -13.06 0.61 -24.37
C GLY A 31 -11.69 0.39 -23.71
N PHE A 32 -11.32 -0.89 -23.59
CA PHE A 32 -10.08 -1.32 -22.95
C PHE A 32 -8.81 -0.79 -23.62
N ASN A 33 -8.81 -0.50 -24.92
CA ASN A 33 -7.63 0.02 -25.63
C ASN A 33 -7.11 1.35 -25.07
N LYS A 34 -8.00 2.18 -24.50
CA LYS A 34 -7.63 3.48 -23.92
C LYS A 34 -7.32 3.37 -22.43
N TRP A 35 -8.10 2.55 -21.72
CA TRP A 35 -8.12 2.57 -20.25
C TRP A 35 -7.31 1.46 -19.60
N ALA A 36 -6.99 0.36 -20.31
CA ALA A 36 -6.28 -0.77 -19.74
C ALA A 36 -4.86 -0.41 -19.23
N TYR A 37 -4.19 0.56 -19.86
CA TYR A 37 -2.86 1.02 -19.40
C TYR A 37 -2.92 1.58 -17.96
N TYR A 38 -4.03 2.20 -17.55
CA TYR A 38 -4.17 2.78 -16.22
C TYR A 38 -4.27 1.74 -15.10
N TYR A 39 -4.44 0.45 -15.40
CA TYR A 39 -4.29 -0.60 -14.39
C TYR A 39 -2.88 -0.64 -13.80
N VAL A 40 -1.87 -0.08 -14.47
CA VAL A 40 -0.53 0.11 -13.89
C VAL A 40 -0.57 0.93 -12.60
N PHE A 41 -1.48 1.90 -12.50
CA PHE A 41 -1.65 2.71 -11.29
C PHE A 41 -2.27 1.90 -10.15
N VAL A 42 -3.23 1.03 -10.47
CA VAL A 42 -3.80 0.08 -9.49
C VAL A 42 -2.69 -0.83 -8.94
N LEU A 43 -1.91 -1.43 -9.83
CA LEU A 43 -0.80 -2.30 -9.46
C LEU A 43 0.25 -1.55 -8.63
N THR A 44 0.58 -0.32 -9.00
CA THR A 44 1.54 0.52 -8.25
C THR A 44 1.03 0.85 -6.85
N SER A 45 -0.23 1.25 -6.71
CA SER A 45 -0.83 1.53 -5.40
C SER A 45 -0.85 0.27 -4.51
N LEU A 46 -1.17 -0.89 -5.08
CA LEU A 46 -1.10 -2.17 -4.36
C LEU A 46 0.36 -2.51 -3.97
N ALA A 47 1.32 -2.34 -4.87
CA ALA A 47 2.72 -2.59 -4.58
C ALA A 47 3.21 -1.70 -3.43
N VAL A 48 2.88 -0.40 -3.45
CA VAL A 48 3.20 0.53 -2.36
C VAL A 48 2.59 0.07 -1.04
N TYR A 49 1.33 -0.38 -1.04
CA TYR A 49 0.67 -0.92 0.15
C TYR A 49 1.43 -2.12 0.74
N PHE A 50 1.81 -3.09 -0.09
CA PHE A 50 2.56 -4.27 0.35
C PHE A 50 3.96 -3.90 0.85
N ILE A 51 4.70 -3.08 0.11
CA ILE A 51 6.04 -2.62 0.48
C ILE A 51 6.00 -1.90 1.83
N LYS A 52 5.03 -0.99 2.01
CA LYS A 52 4.89 -0.23 3.25
C LYS A 52 4.56 -1.14 4.44
N THR A 53 3.67 -2.10 4.24
CA THR A 53 3.34 -3.10 5.26
C THR A 53 4.56 -3.93 5.65
N TRP A 54 5.35 -4.37 4.67
CA TRP A 54 6.59 -5.10 4.91
C TRP A 54 7.64 -4.26 5.63
N MET A 55 7.83 -3.01 5.20
CA MET A 55 8.79 -2.09 5.79
C MET A 55 8.45 -1.77 7.25
N MET A 56 7.17 -1.63 7.56
CA MET A 56 6.69 -1.45 8.94
C MET A 56 6.98 -2.68 9.81
N LYS A 57 6.69 -3.89 9.33
CA LYS A 57 7.04 -5.13 10.03
C LYS A 57 8.55 -5.25 10.25
N ARG A 58 9.37 -4.88 9.26
CA ARG A 58 10.83 -4.88 9.38
C ARG A 58 11.30 -3.89 10.44
N MET A 59 10.73 -2.68 10.47
CA MET A 59 11.08 -1.63 11.42
C MET A 59 10.69 -2.02 12.85
N ASP A 60 9.52 -2.61 13.06
CA ASP A 60 9.08 -3.07 14.38
C ASP A 60 10.08 -4.11 14.95
N ARG A 61 10.55 -5.08 14.15
CA ARG A 61 11.60 -6.03 14.54
C ARG A 61 12.92 -5.36 14.92
N HIS A 62 13.34 -4.34 14.17
CA HIS A 62 14.57 -3.61 14.48
C HIS A 62 14.45 -2.82 15.80
N ASN A 63 13.29 -2.22 16.06
CA ASN A 63 13.02 -1.50 17.30
C ASN A 63 12.99 -2.43 18.51
N GLU A 64 12.45 -3.64 18.38
CA GLU A 64 12.47 -4.67 19.42
C GLU A 64 13.90 -5.08 19.78
N PHE A 65 14.73 -5.37 18.78
CA PHE A 65 16.15 -5.67 18.97
C PHE A 65 16.92 -4.55 19.69
N LEU A 66 16.65 -3.29 19.35
CA LEU A 66 17.27 -2.14 20.02
C LEU A 66 16.78 -1.99 21.48
N LYS A 67 15.52 -2.30 21.76
CA LYS A 67 14.99 -2.29 23.14
C LYS A 67 15.70 -3.34 24.00
N GLU A 68 15.79 -4.58 23.53
CA GLU A 68 16.49 -5.66 24.25
C GLU A 68 17.93 -5.29 24.56
N LYS A 69 18.66 -4.74 23.58
CA LYS A 69 20.04 -4.26 23.79
C LYS A 69 20.17 -3.11 24.79
N LYS A 70 19.13 -2.29 24.94
CA LYS A 70 19.12 -1.15 25.86
C LYS A 70 18.80 -1.56 27.30
N THR A 71 18.12 -2.68 27.51
CA THR A 71 17.75 -3.20 28.83
C THR A 71 18.84 -4.09 29.45
N ILE A 72 19.77 -4.62 28.64
CA ILE A 72 20.91 -5.45 29.08
C ILE A 72 22.13 -4.59 29.52
N LYS A 73 22.03 -3.26 29.37
CA LYS A 73 23.04 -2.29 29.80
C LYS A 73 22.60 -1.58 31.08
#